data_AF-A0A843AQX3-F1
#
_entry.id   AF-A0A843AQX3-F1
#
_cell.length_a   1.000
_cell.length_b   1.000
_cell.length_c   1.000
_cell.angle_alpha   90.00
_cell.angle_beta   90.00
_cell.angle_gamma   90.00
#
_symmetry.space_group_name_H-M   'P 1'
#
loop_
_entity.id
_entity.type
_entity.pdbx_description
1 polymer ?
#
loop_
_entity_poly.entity_id
_entity_poly.type
_entity_poly.pdbx_seq_one_letter_code
_entity_poly.pdbx_strand_id
1 'polypeptide(L)'
;MSIQNNQYPSVEGYIKEEREGFLGDKKTDELQCTAILQENLVFIEKRSMLRGKPRGEKKVLYNDIVTVDYDKSGFLKTDGIQILIHGFVITIRNKNNGDYFQQFYEMFVDKVHKAKESANAPVSQESEADILAKFYDLKERGIISEEEFEHKKKEIIGL
;
A
#
# COMPACT_ATOMS: atom_id res chain seq x y z
N MET A 1 -9.67 -16.56 24.70
CA MET A 1 -9.90 -15.56 23.64
C MET A 1 -8.71 -15.62 22.71
N SER A 2 -8.87 -16.20 21.53
CA SER A 2 -7.80 -16.35 20.56
C SER A 2 -7.64 -15.03 19.81
N ILE A 3 -6.47 -14.42 19.92
CA ILE A 3 -6.07 -13.29 19.07
C ILE A 3 -6.00 -13.84 17.65
N GLN A 4 -6.93 -13.43 16.78
CA GLN A 4 -6.84 -13.71 15.36
C GLN A 4 -5.56 -13.03 14.85
N ASN A 5 -4.53 -13.82 14.57
CA ASN A 5 -3.36 -13.37 13.85
C ASN A 5 -3.81 -12.98 12.44
N ASN A 6 -4.14 -11.70 12.26
CA ASN A 6 -4.39 -11.10 10.96
C ASN A 6 -3.03 -11.01 10.23
N GLN A 7 -2.54 -12.16 9.77
CA GLN A 7 -1.25 -12.25 9.12
C GLN A 7 -1.42 -11.76 7.68
N TYR A 8 -1.04 -10.52 7.42
CA TYR A 8 -1.01 -9.96 6.07
C TYR A 8 -0.19 -10.86 5.14
N PRO A 9 -0.58 -10.98 3.84
CA PRO A 9 0.20 -11.73 2.86
C PRO A 9 1.64 -11.21 2.80
N SER A 10 2.62 -12.11 2.79
CA SER A 10 4.03 -11.72 2.83
C SER A 10 4.94 -12.69 2.10
N VAL A 11 5.99 -12.18 1.44
CA VAL A 11 7.01 -12.99 0.77
C VAL A 11 8.41 -12.58 1.20
N GLU A 12 9.30 -13.57 1.32
CA GLU A 12 10.72 -13.32 1.50
C GLU A 12 11.42 -13.18 0.14
N GLY A 13 12.37 -12.27 0.06
CA GLY A 13 13.08 -12.02 -1.18
C GLY A 13 14.42 -11.35 -1.00
N TYR A 14 14.94 -10.91 -2.13
CA TYR A 14 16.06 -9.97 -2.18
C TYR A 14 15.58 -8.66 -2.79
N ILE A 15 15.93 -7.55 -2.15
CA ILE A 15 15.67 -6.22 -2.69
C ILE A 15 16.94 -5.68 -3.34
N LYS A 16 16.81 -5.18 -4.57
CA LYS A 16 17.82 -4.35 -5.23
C LYS A 16 17.34 -2.91 -5.26
N GLU A 17 18.11 -2.02 -4.64
CA GLU A 17 17.88 -0.57 -4.68
C GLU A 17 19.02 0.08 -5.46
N GLU A 18 18.72 0.73 -6.58
CA GLU A 18 19.67 1.61 -7.26
C GLU A 18 19.64 2.99 -6.58
N ARG A 19 20.81 3.50 -6.21
CA ARG A 19 20.99 4.86 -5.71
C ARG A 19 22.15 5.54 -6.40
N GLU A 20 22.04 6.85 -6.58
CA GLU A 20 23.14 7.65 -7.09
C GLU A 20 24.17 7.88 -5.97
N GLY A 21 25.43 7.57 -6.27
CA GLY A 21 26.57 7.75 -5.39
C GLY A 21 27.04 9.21 -5.38
N PHE A 22 27.89 9.52 -4.41
CA PHE A 22 28.42 10.87 -4.21
C PHE A 22 29.20 11.43 -5.43
N LEU A 23 29.69 10.54 -6.31
CA LEU A 23 30.41 10.91 -7.54
C LEU A 23 29.55 10.73 -8.81
N GLY A 24 28.24 10.55 -8.66
CA GLY A 24 27.33 10.21 -9.77
C GLY A 24 27.40 8.74 -10.21
N ASP A 25 28.17 7.91 -9.49
CA ASP A 25 28.25 6.48 -9.73
C ASP A 25 26.98 5.76 -9.24
N LYS A 26 26.35 4.92 -10.07
CA LYS A 26 25.22 4.10 -9.61
C LYS A 26 25.73 3.04 -8.62
N LYS A 27 25.21 3.07 -7.39
CA LYS A 27 25.41 2.02 -6.39
C LYS A 27 24.16 1.17 -6.31
N THR A 28 24.33 -0.15 -6.35
CA THR A 28 23.26 -1.12 -6.14
C THR A 28 23.46 -1.77 -4.78
N ASP A 29 22.51 -1.56 -3.88
CA ASP A 29 22.48 -2.28 -2.61
C ASP A 29 21.57 -3.51 -2.76
N GLU A 30 22.10 -4.69 -2.45
CA GLU A 30 21.35 -5.96 -2.42
C GLU A 30 21.18 -6.43 -0.98
N LEU A 31 19.93 -6.53 -0.53
CA LEU A 31 19.57 -6.86 0.85
C LEU A 31 18.54 -8.00 0.86
N GLN A 32 18.50 -8.78 1.95
CA GLN A 32 17.34 -9.64 2.20
C GLN A 32 16.15 -8.76 2.51
N CYS A 33 14.95 -9.15 2.07
CA CYS A 33 13.75 -8.43 2.43
C CYS A 33 12.57 -9.35 2.72
N THR A 34 11.61 -8.84 3.48
CA THR A 34 10.27 -9.39 3.60
C THR A 34 9.29 -8.33 3.16
N ALA A 35 8.55 -8.59 2.08
CA ALA A 35 7.51 -7.70 1.59
C ALA A 35 6.16 -8.14 2.14
N ILE A 36 5.38 -7.21 2.68
CA ILE A 36 4.13 -7.47 3.39
C ILE A 36 3.04 -6.55 2.81
N LEU A 37 1.95 -7.13 2.30
CA LEU A 37 0.82 -6.39 1.71
C LEU A 37 -0.18 -5.97 2.80
N GLN A 38 -0.01 -4.76 3.32
CA GLN A 38 -0.96 -4.17 4.27
C GLN A 38 -2.16 -3.57 3.54
N GLU A 39 -3.07 -2.94 4.27
CA GLU A 39 -4.33 -2.41 3.74
C GLU A 39 -4.11 -1.32 2.67
N ASN A 40 -3.23 -0.34 2.93
CA ASN A 40 -3.02 0.83 2.06
C ASN A 40 -1.59 0.95 1.50
N LEU A 41 -0.70 0.06 1.89
CA LEU A 41 0.71 0.11 1.52
C LEU A 41 1.34 -1.27 1.45
N VAL A 42 2.43 -1.37 0.69
CA VAL A 42 3.39 -2.47 0.83
C VAL A 42 4.49 -2.04 1.79
N PHE A 43 4.71 -2.86 2.81
CA PHE A 43 5.78 -2.69 3.78
C PHE A 43 6.92 -3.64 3.42
N ILE A 44 8.14 -3.13 3.34
CA ILE A 44 9.33 -3.92 3.00
C ILE A 44 10.33 -3.80 4.14
N GLU A 45 10.46 -4.86 4.94
CA GLU A 45 11.51 -4.98 5.95
C GLU A 45 12.82 -5.36 5.27
N LYS A 46 13.93 -4.66 5.56
CA LYS A 46 15.24 -4.94 4.96
C LYS A 46 16.19 -5.52 5.99
N ARG A 47 16.95 -6.55 5.60
CA ARG A 47 17.94 -7.23 6.45
C ARG A 47 19.24 -7.45 5.70
N SER A 48 20.34 -7.43 6.45
CA SER A 48 21.68 -7.67 5.94
C SER A 48 21.85 -9.13 5.49
N MET A 49 22.35 -9.35 4.27
CA MET A 49 22.67 -10.69 3.75
C MET A 49 23.63 -11.49 4.63
N LEU A 50 24.66 -10.83 5.17
CA LEU A 50 25.74 -11.48 5.93
C LEU A 50 25.44 -11.78 7.40
N ARG A 51 24.62 -10.93 8.06
CA ARG A 51 24.44 -10.95 9.52
C ARG A 51 22.98 -10.99 9.97
N GLY A 52 22.03 -10.96 9.04
CA GLY A 52 20.59 -10.89 9.34
C GLY A 52 20.14 -9.61 10.05
N LYS A 53 21.04 -8.67 10.36
CA LYS A 53 20.72 -7.45 11.09
C LYS A 53 19.73 -6.58 10.30
N PRO A 54 18.74 -5.95 10.95
CA PRO A 54 17.86 -4.98 10.31
C PRO A 54 18.68 -3.86 9.63
N ARG A 55 18.26 -3.49 8.41
CA ARG A 55 18.86 -2.45 7.56
C ARG A 55 17.86 -1.35 7.22
N GLY A 56 16.80 -1.25 8.01
CA GLY A 56 15.71 -0.31 7.83
C GLY A 56 14.49 -0.94 7.17
N GLU A 57 13.50 -0.10 6.93
CA GLU A 57 12.21 -0.47 6.35
C GLU A 57 11.86 0.49 5.21
N LYS A 58 10.95 0.07 4.34
CA LYS A 58 10.39 0.93 3.30
C LYS A 58 8.88 0.76 3.29
N LYS A 59 8.17 1.88 3.31
CA LYS A 59 6.71 1.95 3.20
C LYS A 59 6.40 2.60 1.87
N VAL A 60 5.61 1.91 1.04
CA VAL A 60 5.19 2.44 -0.26
C VAL A 60 3.67 2.40 -0.31
N LEU A 61 3.05 3.57 -0.34
CA LEU A 61 1.61 3.71 -0.50
C LEU A 61 1.20 3.19 -1.88
N TYR A 62 0.08 2.47 -1.96
CA TYR A 62 -0.39 1.95 -3.24
C TYR A 62 -0.70 3.04 -4.28
N ASN A 63 -1.15 4.21 -3.82
CA ASN A 63 -1.42 5.36 -4.67
C ASN A 63 -0.16 5.97 -5.30
N ASP A 64 1.00 5.79 -4.67
CA ASP A 64 2.27 6.33 -5.18
C ASP A 64 2.92 5.42 -6.23
N ILE A 65 2.38 4.20 -6.41
CA ILE A 65 2.93 3.21 -7.34
C ILE A 65 2.46 3.51 -8.76
N VAL A 66 3.42 3.73 -9.66
CA VAL A 66 3.17 3.94 -11.08
C VAL A 66 2.81 2.61 -11.74
N THR A 67 3.71 1.62 -11.66
CA THR A 67 3.50 0.26 -12.19
C THR A 67 4.01 -0.81 -11.23
N VAL A 68 3.43 -2.02 -11.35
CA VAL A 68 3.92 -3.25 -10.74
C VAL A 68 3.99 -4.31 -11.83
N ASP A 69 5.18 -4.85 -12.07
CA ASP A 69 5.44 -5.78 -13.18
C ASP A 69 6.04 -7.10 -12.67
N TYR A 70 5.61 -8.23 -13.24
CA TYR A 70 6.17 -9.55 -12.94
C TYR A 70 7.21 -9.95 -13.97
N ASP A 71 8.48 -9.90 -13.56
CA ASP A 71 9.62 -10.39 -14.34
C ASP A 71 9.76 -11.90 -14.14
N LYS A 72 9.01 -12.67 -14.93
CA LYS A 72 9.17 -14.13 -14.99
C LYS A 72 10.51 -14.45 -15.63
N SER A 73 11.41 -14.94 -14.82
CA SER A 73 12.78 -15.16 -15.20
C SER A 73 12.95 -16.56 -15.79
N GLY A 74 13.72 -16.69 -16.88
CA GLY A 74 14.00 -17.98 -17.52
C GLY A 74 14.81 -18.95 -16.63
N PHE A 75 15.13 -20.15 -17.14
CA PHE A 75 15.71 -21.31 -16.42
C PHE A 75 16.90 -21.06 -15.45
N LEU A 76 17.59 -19.92 -15.53
CA LEU A 76 18.76 -19.58 -14.70
C LEU A 76 18.60 -18.30 -13.85
N LYS A 77 17.41 -17.69 -13.81
CA LYS A 77 17.16 -16.44 -13.09
C LYS A 77 15.95 -16.62 -12.15
N THR A 78 15.97 -15.94 -11.01
CA THR A 78 14.86 -15.93 -10.05
C THR A 78 13.81 -14.91 -10.46
N ASP A 79 12.53 -15.31 -10.43
CA ASP A 79 11.39 -14.42 -10.66
C ASP A 79 11.48 -13.14 -9.81
N GLY A 80 10.96 -12.04 -10.34
CA GLY A 80 10.99 -10.76 -9.66
C GLY A 80 9.70 -9.96 -9.81
N ILE A 81 9.37 -9.20 -8.77
CA ILE A 81 8.35 -8.16 -8.83
C ILE A 81 9.08 -6.82 -8.90
N GLN A 82 8.83 -6.06 -9.95
CA GLN A 82 9.37 -4.71 -10.13
C GLN A 82 8.29 -3.68 -9.82
N ILE A 83 8.63 -2.68 -9.00
CA ILE A 83 7.73 -1.61 -8.58
C ILE A 83 8.37 -0.30 -9.03
N LEU A 84 7.66 0.45 -9.89
CA LEU A 84 8.06 1.80 -10.29
C LEU A 84 7.33 2.84 -9.44
N ILE A 85 8.08 3.71 -8.77
CA ILE A 85 7.56 4.78 -7.92
C ILE A 85 8.31 6.06 -8.31
N HIS A 86 7.64 7.01 -8.98
CA HIS A 86 8.17 8.36 -9.24
C HIS A 86 9.68 8.41 -9.63
N GLY A 87 10.09 7.61 -10.63
CA GLY A 87 11.47 7.56 -11.11
C GLY A 87 12.41 6.60 -10.37
N PHE A 88 11.94 5.92 -9.33
CA PHE A 88 12.68 4.90 -8.58
C PHE A 88 12.11 3.50 -8.85
N VAL A 89 13.00 2.53 -9.06
CA VAL A 89 12.62 1.13 -9.24
C VAL A 89 13.02 0.32 -8.02
N ILE A 90 12.08 -0.44 -7.47
CA ILE A 90 12.33 -1.46 -6.46
C ILE A 90 12.12 -2.82 -7.10
N THR A 91 13.10 -3.72 -6.99
CA THR A 91 12.92 -5.12 -7.42
C THR A 91 12.94 -6.04 -6.22
N ILE A 92 11.89 -6.83 -6.02
CA ILE A 92 11.82 -7.93 -5.06
C ILE A 92 12.05 -9.23 -5.83
N ARG A 93 13.11 -9.96 -5.53
CA ARG A 93 13.43 -11.26 -6.16
C ARG A 93 12.94 -12.42 -5.30
N ASN A 94 12.37 -13.44 -5.93
CA ASN A 94 11.89 -14.64 -5.28
C ASN A 94 13.05 -15.42 -4.65
N LYS A 95 13.01 -15.61 -3.32
CA LYS A 95 14.06 -16.33 -2.59
C LYS A 95 13.80 -17.83 -2.42
N ASN A 96 12.54 -18.29 -2.50
CA ASN A 96 12.08 -19.70 -2.52
C ASN A 96 10.57 -19.80 -2.21
N ASN A 97 9.75 -18.85 -2.65
CA ASN A 97 8.31 -18.84 -2.34
C ASN A 97 7.49 -19.73 -3.30
N GLY A 98 8.13 -20.45 -4.23
CA GLY A 98 7.44 -21.25 -5.25
C GLY A 98 6.35 -20.45 -5.97
N ASP A 99 5.20 -21.09 -6.19
CA ASP A 99 4.04 -20.49 -6.85
C ASP A 99 3.37 -19.39 -6.01
N TYR A 100 3.60 -19.36 -4.69
CA TYR A 100 3.05 -18.32 -3.81
C TYR A 100 3.59 -16.93 -4.16
N PHE A 101 4.78 -16.84 -4.77
CA PHE A 101 5.33 -15.56 -5.24
C PHE A 101 4.45 -14.92 -6.31
N GLN A 102 3.92 -15.72 -7.24
CA GLN A 102 3.02 -15.25 -8.28
C GLN A 102 1.66 -14.84 -7.67
N GLN A 103 1.12 -15.63 -6.74
CA GLN A 103 -0.12 -15.27 -6.02
C GLN A 103 0.05 -13.95 -5.25
N PHE A 104 1.21 -13.75 -4.62
CA PHE A 104 1.54 -12.49 -3.95
C PHE A 104 1.56 -11.32 -4.93
N TYR A 105 2.14 -11.49 -6.12
CA TYR A 105 2.09 -10.48 -7.18
C TYR A 105 0.66 -10.16 -7.59
N GLU A 106 -0.18 -11.16 -7.84
CA GLU A 106 -1.58 -10.97 -8.23
C GLU A 106 -2.37 -10.20 -7.15
N MET A 107 -2.20 -10.56 -5.88
CA MET A 107 -2.78 -9.81 -4.74
C MET A 107 -2.26 -8.36 -4.66
N PHE A 108 -0.98 -8.15 -4.96
CA PHE A 108 -0.40 -6.82 -4.93
C PHE A 108 -0.99 -5.93 -6.03
N VAL A 109 -1.10 -6.44 -7.26
CA VAL A 109 -1.72 -5.72 -8.38
C VAL A 109 -3.17 -5.37 -8.06
N ASP A 110 -3.95 -6.30 -7.51
CA ASP A 110 -5.34 -6.05 -7.09
C ASP A 110 -5.43 -4.90 -6.07
N LYS A 111 -4.55 -4.88 -5.06
CA LYS A 111 -4.51 -3.79 -4.08
C LYS A 111 -4.14 -2.44 -4.68
N VAL A 112 -3.18 -2.41 -5.61
CA VAL A 112 -2.81 -1.18 -6.32
C VAL A 112 -3.96 -0.68 -7.19
N HIS A 113 -4.66 -1.59 -7.87
CA HIS A 113 -5.83 -1.26 -8.67
C HIS A 113 -6.94 -0.66 -7.83
N LYS A 114 -7.33 -1.33 -6.74
CA LYS A 114 -8.37 -0.84 -5.80
C LYS A 114 -8.05 0.52 -5.20
N ALA A 115 -6.77 0.76 -4.88
CA ALA A 115 -6.35 2.05 -4.35
C ALA A 115 -6.51 3.17 -5.40
N LYS A 116 -6.14 2.90 -6.66
CA LYS A 116 -6.32 3.82 -7.78
C LYS A 116 -7.78 4.02 -8.17
N GLU A 117 -8.62 2.98 -8.08
CA GLU A 117 -10.07 3.11 -8.28
C GLU A 117 -10.72 3.92 -7.17
N SER A 118 -10.27 3.78 -5.92
CA SER A 118 -10.78 4.58 -4.81
C SER A 118 -10.35 6.05 -4.91
N ALA A 119 -9.17 6.32 -5.48
CA ALA A 119 -8.69 7.67 -5.76
C ALA A 119 -9.37 8.32 -6.98
N ASN A 120 -9.83 7.51 -7.95
CA ASN A 120 -10.53 7.95 -9.15
C ASN A 120 -12.04 7.70 -9.11
N ALA A 121 -12.57 7.20 -7.99
CA ALA A 121 -13.98 7.23 -7.74
C ALA A 121 -14.36 8.71 -7.87
N PRO A 122 -15.38 9.07 -8.68
CA PRO A 122 -15.91 10.41 -8.59
C PRO A 122 -16.16 10.62 -7.11
N VAL A 123 -15.56 11.68 -6.53
CA VAL A 123 -15.89 12.11 -5.17
C VAL A 123 -17.39 12.02 -5.13
N SER A 124 -17.93 11.04 -4.40
CA SER A 124 -19.36 10.92 -4.27
C SER A 124 -19.73 12.29 -3.74
N GLN A 125 -20.38 13.10 -4.57
CA GLN A 125 -21.08 14.25 -4.08
C GLN A 125 -22.12 13.60 -3.18
N GLU A 126 -21.77 13.40 -1.90
CA GLU A 126 -22.73 13.01 -0.91
C GLU A 126 -23.84 14.02 -1.08
N SER A 127 -25.02 13.53 -1.47
CA SER A 127 -26.11 14.44 -1.72
C SER A 127 -26.37 15.20 -0.42
N GLU A 128 -26.81 16.44 -0.51
CA GLU A 128 -27.16 17.23 0.69
C GLU A 128 -28.11 16.44 1.62
N ALA A 129 -28.94 15.57 1.04
CA ALA A 129 -29.81 14.63 1.74
C ALA A 129 -29.05 13.55 2.53
N ASP A 130 -28.00 12.95 1.98
CA ASP A 130 -27.18 11.93 2.66
C ASP A 130 -26.41 12.53 3.84
N ILE A 131 -25.91 13.75 3.67
CA ILE A 131 -25.22 14.49 4.74
C ILE A 131 -26.22 14.81 5.87
N LEU A 132 -27.41 15.32 5.53
CA LEU A 132 -28.47 15.61 6.51
C LEU A 132 -28.91 14.36 7.28
N ALA A 133 -29.02 13.20 6.61
CA ALA A 133 -29.37 11.94 7.26
C ALA A 133 -28.34 11.55 8.33
N LYS A 134 -27.05 11.71 8.05
CA LYS A 134 -25.97 11.44 9.03
C LYS A 134 -26.03 12.37 10.23
N PHE A 135 -26.28 13.66 10.00
CA PHE A 135 -26.41 14.63 11.10
C PHE A 135 -27.65 14.34 11.97
N TYR A 136 -28.75 13.88 11.37
CA TYR A 136 -29.94 13.48 12.11
C TYR A 136 -29.65 12.26 13.00
N ASP A 137 -28.94 11.27 12.46
CA ASP A 137 -28.48 10.09 13.20
C ASP A 137 -27.58 10.46 14.40
N LEU A 138 -26.69 11.46 14.24
CA LEU A 138 -25.84 11.94 15.32
C LEU A 138 -26.64 12.65 16.43
N LYS A 139 -27.69 13.39 16.05
CA LYS A 139 -28.62 14.04 16.98
C LYS A 139 -29.41 12.99 17.77
N GLU A 140 -29.99 11.99 17.11
CA GLU A 140 -30.73 10.89 17.77
C GLU A 140 -29.85 10.11 18.76
N ARG A 141 -28.56 9.99 18.46
CA ARG A 141 -27.56 9.37 19.35
C ARG A 141 -27.11 10.29 20.50
N GLY A 142 -27.60 11.53 20.55
CA GLY A 142 -27.20 12.53 21.55
C GLY A 142 -25.74 12.97 21.45
N ILE A 143 -25.11 12.78 20.28
CA ILE A 143 -23.70 13.16 20.04
C ILE A 143 -23.61 14.66 19.74
N ILE A 144 -24.62 15.20 19.09
CA ILE A 144 -24.79 16.64 18.83
C ILE A 144 -26.12 17.10 19.40
N SER A 145 -26.18 18.38 19.75
CA SER A 145 -27.39 19.06 20.22
C SER A 145 -28.33 19.44 19.07
N GLU A 146 -29.58 19.76 19.39
CA GLU A 146 -30.57 20.27 18.42
C GLU A 146 -30.08 21.54 17.71
N GLU A 147 -29.46 22.45 18.47
CA GLU A 147 -28.96 23.74 17.97
C GLU A 147 -27.83 23.54 16.96
N GLU A 148 -26.92 22.58 17.21
CA GLU A 148 -25.85 22.22 16.29
C GLU A 148 -26.37 21.57 15.01
N PHE A 149 -27.41 20.73 15.13
CA PHE A 149 -28.09 20.14 13.98
C PHE A 149 -28.74 21.21 13.10
N GLU A 150 -29.46 22.17 13.68
CA GLU A 150 -30.11 23.24 12.93
C GLU A 150 -29.12 24.16 12.22
N HIS A 151 -27.99 24.47 12.86
CA HIS A 151 -26.93 25.27 12.23
C HIS A 151 -26.34 24.54 11.01
N LYS A 152 -26.02 23.25 11.16
CA LYS A 152 -25.49 22.43 10.06
C LYS A 152 -26.51 22.24 8.95
N LYS A 153 -27.78 22.08 9.29
CA LYS A 153 -28.88 22.00 8.32
C LYS A 153 -28.96 23.25 7.45
N LYS A 154 -28.84 24.45 8.03
CA LYS A 154 -28.85 25.72 7.28
C LYS A 154 -27.63 25.87 6.36
N GLU A 155 -26.45 25.49 6.84
CA GLU A 155 -25.22 25.48 6.02
C GLU A 155 -25.34 24.55 4.80
N ILE A 156 -25.92 23.36 4.99
CA ILE A 156 -26.05 22.35 3.94
C ILE A 156 -27.08 22.74 2.87
N ILE A 157 -28.21 23.35 3.28
CA ILE A 157 -29.27 23.77 2.35
C ILE A 157 -29.06 25.19 1.76
N GLY A 158 -27.98 25.88 2.16
CA GLY A 158 -27.58 27.17 1.60
C GLY A 158 -28.52 28.36 1.90
N LEU A 159 -29.20 28.35 3.06
CA LEU A 159 -30.12 29.41 3.50
C LEU A 159 -29.47 30.44 4.45
#